data_AF-A0A9D1DFD7-F1
#
_entry.id   AF-A0A9D1DFD7-F1
#
_cell.length_a   1.000
_cell.length_b   1.000
_cell.length_c   1.000
_cell.angle_alpha   90.00
_cell.angle_beta   90.00
_cell.angle_gamma   90.00
#
_symmetry.space_group_name_H-M   'P 1'
#
loop_
_entity.id
_entity.type
_entity.pdbx_description
1 polymer ?
#
loop_
_entity_poly.entity_id
_entity_poly.type
_entity_poly.pdbx_seq_one_letter_code
_entity_poly.pdbx_strand_id
1 'polypeptide(L)'
;MLSVIFYLAVTVLVGCLWGLAPFFLGRYRYRPNMGKWGFLWCAVSGPFLLSFLVAVGFVVAILVSERDARPTRQPPAAAPYPVSPPVPVQREVSRTGLVLTCLAGPLRGQTYHIRQDGLMFGRDTDCSVRFPSNLSGISRHHCALRWQQGVPVLVDLHSGYGTFLGDGRQLPPNYPTPVGPGTRFYLAAPDNLFQITTL
;
A
#
# COMPACT_ATOMS: atom_id res chain seq x y z
N MET A 1 -34.34 -6.78 42.39
CA MET A 1 -33.29 -7.54 41.66
C MET A 1 -33.46 -7.49 40.15
N LEU A 2 -34.66 -7.69 39.59
CA LEU A 2 -34.88 -7.65 38.13
C LEU A 2 -34.41 -6.35 37.45
N SER A 3 -34.68 -5.18 38.04
CA SER A 3 -34.30 -3.88 37.46
C SER A 3 -32.79 -3.65 37.42
N VAL A 4 -32.04 -4.21 38.38
CA VAL A 4 -30.57 -4.13 38.41
C VAL A 4 -29.97 -5.00 37.31
N ILE A 5 -30.54 -6.19 37.12
CA ILE A 5 -30.13 -7.13 36.05
C ILE A 5 -30.43 -6.50 34.68
N PHE A 6 -31.59 -5.87 34.52
CA PHE A 6 -31.98 -5.21 33.27
C PHE A 6 -31.07 -4.02 32.95
N TYR A 7 -30.75 -3.20 33.96
CA TYR A 7 -29.84 -2.07 33.80
C TYR A 7 -28.43 -2.53 33.37
N LEU A 8 -27.88 -3.56 34.03
CA LEU A 8 -26.59 -4.13 33.68
C LEU A 8 -26.57 -4.71 32.25
N ALA A 9 -27.64 -5.42 31.86
CA ALA A 9 -27.77 -5.99 30.52
C ALA A 9 -27.79 -4.90 29.43
N VAL A 10 -28.54 -3.82 29.64
CA VAL A 10 -28.62 -2.69 28.70
C VAL A 10 -27.28 -1.98 28.59
N THR A 11 -26.57 -1.73 29.70
CA THR A 11 -25.26 -1.08 29.66
C THR A 11 -24.20 -1.90 28.92
N VAL A 12 -24.23 -3.23 29.08
CA VAL A 12 -23.34 -4.14 28.33
C VAL A 12 -23.66 -4.12 26.83
N LEU A 13 -24.94 -4.15 26.47
CA LEU A 13 -25.38 -4.09 25.08
C LEU A 13 -24.95 -2.78 24.39
N VAL A 14 -25.13 -1.64 25.06
CA VAL A 14 -24.75 -0.33 24.53
C VAL A 14 -23.22 -0.21 24.43
N GLY A 15 -22.47 -0.71 25.41
CA GLY A 15 -21.00 -0.75 25.36
C GLY A 15 -20.46 -1.59 24.20
N CYS A 16 -21.05 -2.78 23.99
CA CYS A 16 -20.73 -3.64 22.85
C CYS A 16 -21.01 -2.95 21.50
N LEU A 17 -22.15 -2.27 21.37
CA LEU A 17 -22.49 -1.52 20.16
C LEU A 17 -21.51 -0.36 19.90
N TRP A 18 -21.09 0.36 20.94
CA TRP A 18 -20.16 1.48 20.80
C TRP A 18 -18.73 1.01 20.46
N GLY A 19 -18.29 -0.13 20.99
CA GLY A 19 -16.98 -0.71 20.68
C GLY A 19 -16.89 -1.38 19.29
N LEU A 20 -18.03 -1.67 18.65
CA LEU A 20 -18.06 -2.12 17.26
C LEU A 20 -17.70 -1.01 16.27
N ALA A 21 -18.01 0.26 16.59
CA ALA A 21 -17.67 1.39 15.71
C ALA A 21 -16.16 1.50 15.39
N PRO A 22 -15.22 1.49 16.37
CA PRO A 22 -13.79 1.49 16.08
C PRO A 22 -13.31 0.17 15.42
N PHE A 23 -13.98 -0.96 15.66
CA PHE A 23 -13.67 -2.23 14.99
C PHE A 23 -13.97 -2.17 13.49
N PHE A 24 -15.15 -1.69 13.11
CA PHE A 24 -15.52 -1.50 11.70
C PHE A 24 -14.70 -0.41 11.04
N LEU A 25 -14.40 0.68 11.74
CA LEU A 25 -13.54 1.76 11.23
C LEU A 25 -12.10 1.29 10.99
N GLY A 26 -11.57 0.43 11.86
CA GLY A 26 -10.26 -0.21 11.68
C GLY A 26 -10.22 -1.19 10.49
N ARG A 27 -11.33 -1.90 10.23
CA ARG A 27 -11.47 -2.78 9.06
C ARG A 27 -11.57 -1.99 7.75
N TYR A 28 -12.32 -0.87 7.74
CA TYR A 28 -12.44 0.02 6.59
C TYR A 28 -11.10 0.68 6.21
N ARG A 29 -10.18 0.86 7.17
CA ARG A 29 -8.82 1.40 6.96
C ARG A 29 -7.70 0.36 6.82
N TYR A 30 -8.02 -0.92 6.56
CA TYR A 30 -7.04 -1.96 6.21
C TYR A 30 -5.85 -2.12 7.21
N ARG A 31 -6.13 -2.10 8.52
CA ARG A 31 -5.14 -2.34 9.60
C ARG A 31 -5.36 -3.72 10.27
N PRO A 32 -4.73 -4.82 9.79
CA PRO A 32 -5.05 -6.19 10.21
C PRO A 32 -4.76 -6.50 11.70
N ASN A 33 -3.87 -5.76 12.36
CA ASN A 33 -3.53 -5.97 13.76
C ASN A 33 -4.34 -5.12 14.75
N MET A 34 -5.11 -4.12 14.29
CA MET A 34 -5.91 -3.24 15.18
C MET A 34 -7.24 -3.86 15.62
N GLY A 35 -7.79 -4.80 14.85
CA GLY A 35 -9.03 -5.50 15.23
C GLY A 35 -8.89 -6.29 16.53
N LYS A 36 -7.70 -6.81 16.84
CA LYS A 36 -7.40 -7.56 18.08
C LYS A 36 -7.43 -6.66 19.32
N TRP A 37 -6.92 -5.44 19.21
CA TRP A 37 -6.95 -4.45 20.30
C TRP A 37 -8.35 -3.89 20.53
N GLY A 38 -9.15 -3.70 19.46
CA GLY A 38 -10.55 -3.27 19.58
C GLY A 38 -11.43 -4.29 20.31
N PHE A 39 -11.25 -5.59 20.05
CA PHE A 39 -11.94 -6.66 20.77
C PHE A 39 -11.55 -6.73 22.25
N LEU A 40 -10.26 -6.61 22.56
CA LEU A 40 -9.77 -6.59 23.94
C LEU A 40 -10.30 -5.37 24.72
N TRP A 41 -10.48 -4.23 24.04
CA TRP A 41 -10.98 -2.99 24.63
C TRP A 41 -12.50 -2.99 24.87
N CYS A 42 -13.26 -3.61 23.95
CA CYS A 42 -14.71 -3.80 24.09
C CYS A 42 -15.04 -4.65 25.35
N ALA A 43 -14.19 -5.63 25.65
CA ALA A 43 -14.34 -6.49 26.83
C ALA A 43 -14.07 -5.75 28.16
N VAL A 44 -13.21 -4.72 28.17
CA VAL A 44 -12.80 -3.99 29.40
C VAL A 44 -13.70 -2.77 29.68
N SER A 45 -14.31 -2.18 28.66
CA SER A 45 -15.08 -0.92 28.78
C SER A 45 -16.56 -1.08 29.17
N GLY A 46 -17.07 -2.30 29.21
CA GLY A 46 -18.48 -2.61 29.50
C GLY A 46 -19.05 -2.14 30.85
N PRO A 47 -18.30 -2.09 31.98
CA PRO A 47 -18.93 -1.83 33.27
C PRO A 47 -18.77 -0.41 33.85
N PHE A 48 -17.96 0.49 33.27
CA PHE A 48 -17.67 1.79 33.89
C PHE A 48 -17.80 2.97 32.91
N LEU A 49 -18.54 4.00 33.33
CA LEU A 49 -18.80 5.30 32.66
C LEU A 49 -17.54 6.09 32.22
N LEU A 50 -16.35 5.55 32.48
CA LEU A 50 -15.06 6.04 31.98
C LEU A 50 -14.90 5.79 30.46
N SER A 51 -15.74 4.95 29.87
CA SER A 51 -15.70 4.54 28.47
C SER A 51 -15.80 5.70 27.47
N PHE A 52 -16.56 6.77 27.77
CA PHE A 52 -16.69 7.91 26.86
C PHE A 52 -15.41 8.74 26.76
N LEU A 53 -14.82 9.15 27.89
CA LEU A 53 -13.62 9.99 27.90
C LEU A 53 -12.41 9.24 27.32
N VAL A 54 -12.30 7.95 27.59
CA VAL A 54 -11.21 7.14 27.04
C VAL A 54 -11.46 6.80 25.57
N ALA A 55 -12.71 6.61 25.12
CA ALA A 55 -13.03 6.49 23.70
C ALA A 55 -12.71 7.77 22.93
N VAL A 56 -13.04 8.95 23.48
CA VAL A 56 -12.66 10.24 22.91
C VAL A 56 -11.14 10.38 22.88
N GLY A 57 -10.44 10.06 23.97
CA GLY A 57 -8.98 10.06 24.03
C GLY A 57 -8.33 9.12 23.01
N PHE A 58 -8.92 7.94 22.78
CA PHE A 58 -8.45 6.97 21.79
C PHE A 58 -8.73 7.41 20.36
N VAL A 59 -9.89 8.02 20.09
CA VAL A 59 -10.21 8.64 18.79
C VAL A 59 -9.24 9.80 18.53
N VAL A 60 -9.00 10.66 19.51
CA VAL A 60 -8.00 11.74 19.42
C VAL A 60 -6.60 11.17 19.20
N ALA A 61 -6.20 10.11 19.92
CA ALA A 61 -4.91 9.45 19.71
C ALA A 61 -4.81 8.80 18.32
N ILE A 62 -5.88 8.23 17.78
CA ILE A 62 -5.91 7.71 16.40
C ILE A 62 -5.77 8.85 15.39
N LEU A 63 -6.40 9.99 15.63
CA LEU A 63 -6.36 11.16 14.74
C LEU A 63 -5.01 11.91 14.84
N VAL A 64 -4.37 11.91 16.01
CA VAL A 64 -3.11 12.61 16.30
C VAL A 64 -1.88 11.72 16.12
N SER A 65 -2.03 10.39 16.13
CA SER A 65 -0.94 9.47 15.82
C SER A 65 -0.58 9.59 14.34
N GLU A 66 0.32 10.51 14.06
CA GLU A 66 1.03 10.57 12.79
C GLU A 66 1.80 9.25 12.63
N ARG A 67 1.37 8.51 11.60
CA ARG A 67 2.15 7.56 10.79
C ARG A 67 3.52 7.20 11.37
N ASP A 68 3.62 6.10 12.10
CA ASP A 68 4.84 5.27 12.11
C ASP A 68 4.58 4.01 12.92
N ALA A 69 4.34 2.89 12.22
CA ALA A 69 4.60 1.52 12.70
C ALA A 69 4.00 0.52 11.70
N ARG A 70 4.62 0.42 10.52
CA ARG A 70 4.81 -0.94 9.97
C ARG A 70 6.18 -1.38 10.49
N PRO A 71 6.29 -2.55 11.14
CA PRO A 71 7.60 -3.10 11.44
C PRO A 71 8.33 -3.25 10.10
N THR A 72 9.50 -2.63 9.99
CA THR A 72 10.43 -2.88 8.88
C THR A 72 10.82 -4.35 8.97
N ARG A 73 10.07 -5.24 8.31
CA ARG A 73 10.50 -6.62 8.17
C ARG A 73 11.67 -6.56 7.21
N GLN A 74 12.86 -6.78 7.75
CA GLN A 74 14.08 -6.92 6.98
C GLN A 74 13.80 -7.93 5.87
N PRO A 75 14.04 -7.58 4.58
CA PRO A 75 13.85 -8.50 3.48
C PRO A 75 14.60 -9.79 3.82
N PRO A 76 14.03 -10.99 3.55
CA PRO A 76 14.80 -12.21 3.56
C PRO A 76 16.07 -11.95 2.75
N ALA A 77 17.24 -12.29 3.31
CA ALA A 77 18.50 -12.23 2.58
C ALA A 77 18.25 -12.82 1.20
N ALA A 78 18.52 -12.02 0.16
CA ALA A 78 18.29 -12.42 -1.22
C ALA A 78 18.97 -13.78 -1.41
N ALA A 79 18.16 -14.82 -1.59
CA ALA A 79 18.68 -16.07 -2.12
C ALA A 79 19.38 -15.72 -3.44
N PRO A 80 20.59 -16.22 -3.72
CA PRO A 80 21.24 -16.02 -4.99
C PRO A 80 20.26 -16.47 -6.08
N TYR A 81 19.69 -15.52 -6.82
CA TYR A 81 18.99 -15.87 -8.05
C TYR A 81 20.04 -16.54 -8.94
N PRO A 82 19.78 -17.74 -9.48
CA PRO A 82 20.71 -18.36 -10.40
C PRO A 82 20.90 -17.39 -11.56
N VAL A 83 22.13 -16.86 -11.67
CA VAL A 83 22.57 -16.06 -12.80
C VAL A 83 22.53 -17.00 -13.99
N SER A 84 21.44 -16.93 -14.76
CA SER A 84 21.38 -17.62 -16.04
C SER A 84 22.47 -17.00 -16.93
N PRO A 85 23.30 -17.79 -17.62
CA PRO A 85 24.35 -17.26 -18.48
C PRO A 85 23.75 -16.30 -19.53
N PRO A 86 24.49 -15.27 -19.95
CA PRO A 86 23.98 -14.26 -20.86
C PRO A 86 23.72 -14.92 -22.22
N VAL A 87 22.45 -15.19 -22.52
CA VAL A 87 22.03 -15.47 -23.89
C VAL A 87 22.31 -14.18 -24.69
N PRO A 88 22.99 -14.27 -25.85
CA PRO A 88 23.21 -13.10 -26.69
C PRO A 88 21.87 -12.67 -27.26
N VAL A 89 21.17 -11.76 -26.57
CA VAL A 89 19.97 -11.12 -27.09
C VAL A 89 20.44 -10.14 -28.15
N GLN A 90 20.26 -10.54 -29.41
CA GLN A 90 20.36 -9.65 -30.55
C GLN A 90 19.57 -8.38 -30.25
N ARG A 91 20.24 -7.24 -30.42
CA ARG A 91 19.69 -5.89 -30.29
C ARG A 91 18.65 -5.66 -31.39
N GLU A 92 17.47 -6.24 -31.25
CA GLU A 92 16.30 -5.78 -31.98
C GLU A 92 15.65 -4.69 -31.14
N VAL A 93 15.83 -3.46 -31.58
CA VAL A 93 15.12 -2.28 -31.12
C VAL A 93 13.63 -2.46 -31.44
N SER A 94 12.95 -3.32 -30.69
CA SER A 94 11.49 -3.29 -30.63
C SER A 94 11.13 -2.02 -29.88
N ARG A 95 10.84 -0.98 -30.65
CA ARG A 95 10.16 0.22 -30.17
C ARG A 95 8.76 -0.22 -29.73
N THR A 96 8.65 -0.78 -28.53
CA THR A 96 7.39 -0.80 -27.82
C THR A 96 7.01 0.67 -27.70
N GLY A 97 6.07 1.12 -28.55
CA GLY A 97 5.63 2.52 -28.63
C GLY A 97 4.88 2.97 -27.38
N LEU A 98 5.20 2.39 -26.23
CA LEU A 98 4.63 2.68 -24.93
C LEU A 98 5.49 3.71 -24.23
N VAL A 99 4.81 4.73 -23.73
CA VAL A 99 5.37 5.78 -22.89
C VAL A 99 4.63 5.79 -21.58
N LEU A 100 5.39 5.94 -20.51
CA LEU A 100 4.88 6.18 -19.19
C LEU A 100 4.91 7.68 -18.91
N THR A 101 3.76 8.26 -18.61
CA THR A 101 3.65 9.67 -18.23
C THR A 101 3.33 9.80 -16.75
N CYS A 102 4.08 10.62 -16.04
CA CYS A 102 3.77 10.95 -14.65
C CYS A 102 2.75 12.11 -14.61
N LEU A 103 1.58 11.84 -14.02
CA LEU A 103 0.46 12.78 -13.98
C LEU A 103 0.45 13.62 -12.70
N ALA A 104 0.99 13.10 -11.61
CA ALA A 104 1.00 13.76 -10.30
C ALA A 104 2.31 13.50 -9.54
N GLY A 105 2.64 14.41 -8.63
CA GLY A 105 3.73 14.24 -7.68
C GLY A 105 5.03 14.92 -8.11
N PRO A 106 6.16 14.55 -7.50
CA PRO A 106 7.43 15.24 -7.71
C PRO A 106 7.99 15.06 -9.13
N LEU A 107 7.53 14.04 -9.84
CA LEU A 107 7.93 13.74 -11.22
C LEU A 107 6.88 14.17 -12.24
N ARG A 108 5.86 14.94 -11.84
CA ARG A 108 4.75 15.34 -12.71
C ARG A 108 5.27 15.96 -14.02
N GLY A 109 4.68 15.52 -15.13
CA GLY A 109 5.03 15.97 -16.48
C GLY A 109 6.21 15.22 -17.10
N GLN A 110 6.95 14.42 -16.32
CA GLN A 110 8.00 13.57 -16.87
C GLN A 110 7.42 12.38 -17.65
N THR A 111 8.10 12.04 -18.73
CA THR A 111 7.76 10.92 -19.61
C THR A 111 8.93 9.97 -19.75
N TYR A 112 8.66 8.66 -19.66
CA TYR A 112 9.66 7.60 -19.74
C TYR A 112 9.26 6.60 -20.82
N HIS A 113 10.17 6.31 -21.75
CA HIS A 113 9.94 5.27 -22.75
C HIS A 113 10.04 3.89 -22.10
N ILE A 114 9.01 3.06 -22.28
CA ILE A 114 9.00 1.69 -21.77
C ILE A 114 9.73 0.82 -22.79
N ARG A 115 11.02 0.63 -22.57
CA ARG A 115 11.93 -0.21 -23.37
C ARG A 115 11.88 -1.67 -22.90
N GLN A 116 12.57 -2.58 -23.60
CA GLN A 116 12.58 -4.02 -23.30
C GLN A 116 13.20 -4.38 -21.93
N ASP A 117 14.10 -3.55 -21.42
CA ASP A 117 14.68 -3.66 -20.07
C ASP A 117 13.67 -3.32 -18.96
N GLY A 118 12.53 -2.74 -19.32
CA GLY A 118 11.50 -2.32 -18.37
C GLY A 118 11.85 -1.00 -17.69
N LEU A 119 11.16 -0.70 -16.58
CA LEU A 119 11.41 0.48 -15.76
C LEU A 119 11.40 0.09 -14.29
N MET A 120 12.46 0.47 -13.57
CA MET A 120 12.52 0.34 -12.12
C MET A 120 12.10 1.64 -11.45
N PHE A 121 11.23 1.56 -10.45
CA PHE A 121 10.71 2.71 -9.72
C PHE A 121 11.19 2.67 -8.28
N GLY A 122 11.71 3.80 -7.80
CA GLY A 122 12.13 3.91 -6.42
C GLY A 122 13.04 5.10 -6.18
N ARG A 123 13.64 5.16 -4.99
CA ARG A 123 14.52 6.27 -4.57
C ARG A 123 15.99 6.03 -4.87
N ASP A 124 16.36 4.79 -5.15
CA ASP A 124 17.76 4.39 -5.29
C ASP A 124 18.33 4.82 -6.65
N THR A 125 19.66 4.84 -6.77
CA THR A 125 20.34 5.39 -7.97
C THR A 125 20.23 4.50 -9.20
N ASP A 126 19.92 3.23 -9.02
CA ASP A 126 19.73 2.23 -10.08
C ASP A 126 18.31 2.23 -10.67
N CYS A 127 17.40 3.05 -10.13
CA CYS A 127 16.02 3.14 -10.60
C CYS A 127 15.89 4.04 -11.84
N SER A 128 15.25 3.53 -12.90
CA SER A 128 14.95 4.29 -14.12
C SER A 128 14.03 5.49 -13.84
N VAL A 129 13.02 5.29 -12.98
CA VAL A 129 12.11 6.32 -12.48
C VAL A 129 12.49 6.62 -11.04
N ARG A 130 13.39 7.59 -10.89
CA ARG A 130 14.00 7.93 -9.61
C ARG A 130 13.22 9.02 -8.88
N PHE A 131 12.74 8.68 -7.69
CA PHE A 131 12.13 9.62 -6.76
C PHE A 131 13.20 10.30 -5.89
N PRO A 132 12.93 11.51 -5.36
CA PRO A 132 13.79 12.16 -4.39
C PRO A 132 14.09 11.26 -3.19
N SER A 133 15.35 11.21 -2.75
CA SER A 133 15.80 10.30 -1.68
C SER A 133 15.14 10.58 -0.33
N ASN A 134 14.73 11.82 -0.09
CA ASN A 134 14.04 12.29 1.11
C ASN A 134 12.52 12.06 1.10
N LEU A 135 11.95 11.59 -0.02
CA LEU A 135 10.51 11.37 -0.12
C LEU A 135 10.09 10.16 0.71
N SER A 136 9.31 10.40 1.77
CA SER A 136 8.70 9.33 2.55
C SER A 136 7.62 8.62 1.73
N GLY A 137 7.35 7.35 2.02
CA GLY A 137 6.34 6.57 1.29
C GLY A 137 6.89 5.70 0.15
N ILE A 138 7.95 6.14 -0.52
CA ILE A 138 8.54 5.39 -1.64
C ILE A 138 9.72 4.54 -1.15
N SER A 139 9.85 3.31 -1.65
CA SER A 139 10.95 2.40 -1.28
C SER A 139 12.18 2.68 -2.15
N ARG A 140 13.36 2.18 -1.75
CA ARG A 140 14.56 2.20 -2.60
C ARG A 140 14.29 1.51 -3.93
N HIS A 141 13.74 0.30 -3.87
CA HIS A 141 13.10 -0.41 -4.97
C HIS A 141 11.64 -0.62 -4.60
N HIS A 142 10.73 0.08 -5.28
CA HIS A 142 9.30 0.09 -4.92
C HIS A 142 8.49 -0.82 -5.83
N CYS A 143 8.55 -0.60 -7.13
CA CYS A 143 7.93 -1.47 -8.12
C CYS A 143 8.78 -1.52 -9.38
N ALA A 144 8.52 -2.51 -10.22
CA ALA A 144 9.14 -2.62 -11.53
C ALA A 144 8.07 -2.88 -12.59
N LEU A 145 8.18 -2.18 -13.70
CA LEU A 145 7.50 -2.53 -14.94
C LEU A 145 8.45 -3.41 -15.75
N ARG A 146 8.04 -4.64 -16.06
CA ARG A 146 8.85 -5.64 -16.78
C ARG A 146 8.08 -6.17 -17.97
N TRP A 147 8.77 -6.86 -18.86
CA TRP A 147 8.13 -7.61 -19.94
C TRP A 147 8.08 -9.09 -19.58
N GLN A 148 6.91 -9.70 -19.71
CA GLN A 148 6.74 -11.16 -19.63
C GLN A 148 5.99 -11.61 -20.88
N GLN A 149 6.62 -12.48 -21.67
CA GLN A 149 6.02 -13.03 -22.90
C GLN A 149 5.49 -11.94 -23.86
N GLY A 150 6.17 -10.79 -23.94
CA GLY A 150 5.76 -9.66 -24.79
C GLY A 150 4.64 -8.78 -24.21
N VAL A 151 4.17 -9.07 -22.99
CA VAL A 151 3.17 -8.25 -22.28
C VAL A 151 3.87 -7.42 -21.18
N PRO A 152 3.58 -6.11 -21.06
CA PRO A 152 4.08 -5.34 -19.93
C PRO A 152 3.37 -5.78 -18.65
N VAL A 153 4.14 -6.06 -17.61
CA VAL A 153 3.64 -6.45 -16.29
C VAL A 153 4.19 -5.51 -15.22
N LEU A 154 3.33 -5.07 -14.33
CA LEU A 154 3.69 -4.29 -13.16
C LEU A 154 3.83 -5.21 -11.95
N VAL A 155 4.96 -5.13 -11.26
CA VAL A 155 5.31 -5.95 -10.10
C VAL A 155 5.65 -5.03 -8.93
N ASP A 156 4.92 -5.17 -7.83
CA ASP A 156 5.30 -4.52 -6.56
C ASP A 156 6.49 -5.28 -5.93
N LEU A 157 7.59 -4.61 -5.64
CA LEU A 157 8.82 -5.21 -5.09
C LEU A 157 8.79 -5.26 -3.57
N HIS A 158 7.65 -5.66 -3.02
CA HIS A 158 7.40 -5.68 -1.58
C HIS A 158 7.56 -4.28 -0.96
N SER A 159 6.93 -3.30 -1.57
CA SER A 159 7.06 -1.90 -1.15
C SER A 159 6.44 -1.64 0.22
N GLY A 160 6.98 -0.67 0.96
CA GLY A 160 6.52 -0.38 2.32
C GLY A 160 5.07 0.12 2.38
N TYR A 161 4.64 0.87 1.36
CA TYR A 161 3.33 1.52 1.28
C TYR A 161 2.42 0.96 0.17
N GLY A 162 2.92 0.06 -0.67
CA GLY A 162 2.15 -0.59 -1.72
C GLY A 162 2.13 0.18 -3.04
N THR A 163 1.95 -0.59 -4.12
CA THR A 163 1.61 -0.11 -5.46
C THR A 163 0.15 -0.41 -5.74
N PHE A 164 -0.56 0.52 -6.39
CA PHE A 164 -1.99 0.42 -6.64
C PHE A 164 -2.32 0.75 -8.09
N LEU A 165 -3.37 0.12 -8.61
CA LEU A 165 -3.95 0.49 -9.90
C LEU A 165 -4.87 1.72 -9.75
N GLY A 166 -5.24 2.32 -10.88
CA GLY A 166 -6.05 3.56 -10.92
C GLY A 166 -7.47 3.40 -10.34
N ASP A 167 -7.96 2.16 -10.19
CA ASP A 167 -9.20 1.81 -9.50
C ASP A 167 -9.05 1.69 -7.97
N GLY A 168 -7.83 1.89 -7.45
CA GLY A 168 -7.50 1.75 -6.03
C GLY A 168 -7.13 0.34 -5.61
N ARG A 169 -7.11 -0.65 -6.53
CA ARG A 169 -6.73 -2.02 -6.19
C ARG A 169 -5.23 -2.11 -5.91
N GLN A 170 -4.87 -2.56 -4.70
CA GLN A 170 -3.48 -2.82 -4.34
C GLN A 170 -2.96 -4.06 -5.07
N LEU A 171 -1.75 -3.97 -5.61
CA LEU A 171 -1.07 -5.12 -6.21
C LEU A 171 -0.55 -6.07 -5.13
N PRO A 172 -0.68 -7.39 -5.30
CA PRO A 172 -0.01 -8.34 -4.43
C PRO A 172 1.52 -8.21 -4.55
N PRO A 173 2.26 -8.30 -3.44
CA PRO A 173 3.72 -8.24 -3.48
C PRO A 173 4.32 -9.35 -4.36
N ASN A 174 5.30 -9.00 -5.19
CA ASN A 174 6.04 -9.88 -6.09
C ASN A 174 5.17 -10.65 -7.11
N TYR A 175 3.95 -10.16 -7.37
CA TYR A 175 3.05 -10.78 -8.34
C TYR A 175 2.98 -9.97 -9.65
N PRO A 176 3.26 -10.57 -10.82
CA PRO A 176 3.20 -9.88 -12.10
C PRO A 176 1.75 -9.62 -12.50
N THR A 177 1.38 -8.34 -12.52
CA THR A 177 0.05 -7.90 -12.94
C THR A 177 0.14 -7.31 -14.35
N PRO A 178 -0.54 -7.91 -15.35
CA PRO A 178 -0.56 -7.36 -16.70
C PRO A 178 -1.09 -5.93 -16.74
N VAL A 179 -0.39 -5.06 -17.47
CA VAL A 179 -0.76 -3.67 -17.70
C VAL A 179 -0.57 -3.31 -19.16
N GLY A 180 -1.26 -2.27 -19.63
CA GLY A 180 -1.17 -1.82 -21.02
C GLY A 180 -1.54 -0.36 -21.20
N PRO A 181 -1.63 0.12 -22.45
CA PRO A 181 -2.10 1.47 -22.75
C PRO A 181 -3.40 1.82 -22.02
N GLY A 182 -3.49 3.05 -21.51
CA GLY A 182 -4.61 3.53 -20.70
C GLY A 182 -4.55 3.12 -19.22
N THR A 183 -3.70 2.17 -18.86
CA THR A 183 -3.57 1.77 -17.45
C THR A 183 -2.97 2.91 -16.63
N ARG A 184 -3.66 3.21 -15.53
CA ARG A 184 -3.17 4.12 -14.49
C ARG A 184 -2.75 3.32 -13.28
N PHE A 185 -1.69 3.75 -12.61
CA PHE A 185 -1.23 3.19 -11.35
C PHE A 185 -0.52 4.24 -10.54
N TYR A 186 -0.48 4.08 -9.21
CA TYR A 186 0.18 5.00 -8.31
C TYR A 186 0.95 4.25 -7.22
N LEU A 187 2.01 4.90 -6.73
CA LEU A 187 2.90 4.35 -5.71
C LEU A 187 2.65 5.05 -4.37
N ALA A 188 2.39 4.27 -3.32
CA ALA A 188 2.07 4.72 -1.95
C ALA A 188 0.79 5.57 -1.80
N ALA A 189 0.64 6.63 -2.60
CA ALA A 189 -0.47 7.57 -2.58
C ALA A 189 -0.84 8.01 -4.01
N PRO A 190 -2.09 8.43 -4.25
CA PRO A 190 -2.54 8.95 -5.55
C PRO A 190 -1.72 10.14 -6.07
N ASP A 191 -1.00 10.81 -5.18
CA ASP A 191 -0.11 11.91 -5.56
C ASP A 191 1.10 11.44 -6.39
N ASN A 192 1.41 10.14 -6.47
CA ASN A 192 2.45 9.60 -7.36
C ASN A 192 1.83 8.80 -8.50
N LEU A 193 0.94 9.44 -9.28
CA LEU A 193 0.16 8.81 -10.33
C LEU A 193 0.91 8.75 -11.66
N PHE A 194 0.86 7.59 -12.31
CA PHE A 194 1.40 7.34 -13.64
C PHE A 194 0.31 6.79 -14.56
N GLN A 195 0.47 7.07 -15.85
CA GLN A 195 -0.35 6.51 -16.91
C GLN A 195 0.52 5.96 -18.03
N ILE A 196 0.19 4.76 -18.50
CA ILE A 196 0.78 4.17 -19.69
C ILE A 196 -0.01 4.67 -20.90
N THR A 197 0.68 5.23 -21.88
CA THR A 197 0.15 5.76 -23.13
C THR A 197 0.91 5.16 -24.30
N THR A 198 0.30 5.13 -25.47
CA THR A 198 1.01 4.91 -26.72
C THR A 198 1.55 6.23 -27.25
N LEU A 199 2.70 6.19 -27.92
CA LEU A 199 3.21 7.26 -28.78
C LEU A 199 2.35 7.42 -30.03
#